data_AF-A0A183BW52-F1
#
_entry.id   AF-A0A183BW52-F1
#
_cell.length_a   1.000
_cell.length_b   1.000
_cell.length_c   1.000
_cell.angle_alpha   90.00
_cell.angle_beta   90.00
_cell.angle_gamma   90.00
#
_symmetry.space_group_name_H-M   'P 1'
#
loop_
_entity.id
_entity.type
_entity.pdbx_description
1 polymer ?
#
loop_
_entity_poly.entity_id
_entity_poly.type
_entity_poly.pdbx_seq_one_letter_code
_entity_poly.pdbx_strand_id
1 'polypeptide(L)'
;MSKVFVSGIQPSGSLHIGNYLGFIKSFVAFQNDLSITRRVLLIADLHSISTGRQEPAQLRLNTLRTLAALLACGVWIFVLLSVQKYIFSFLLVDPERTLLVQQSRLPEHTELMWILGSAATVASLSKLTTAKIRKAFTDFESRVTFDPEQRPGVSNLVTLFSLISGLTVEQVLKQADGIDTLAFKGKLAELINSQLASIRERFSQFVGDERELERLLQYGEERSRPIAVDTLKEVKRIVGMR
;
A
#
# COMPACT_ATOMS: atom_id res chain seq x y z
N MET A 1 3.31 25.91 0.28
CA MET A 1 2.89 24.96 -0.77
C MET A 1 2.04 23.87 -0.13
N SER A 2 1.00 23.39 -0.80
CA SER A 2 0.28 22.17 -0.40
C SER A 2 1.17 20.95 -0.66
N LYS A 3 1.32 20.06 0.33
CA LYS A 3 2.01 18.77 0.11
C LYS A 3 0.99 17.74 -0.36
N VAL A 4 1.29 17.06 -1.47
CA VAL A 4 0.51 15.94 -1.98
C VAL A 4 1.38 14.68 -1.95
N PHE A 5 0.86 13.61 -1.37
CA PHE A 5 1.49 12.30 -1.39
C PHE A 5 0.75 11.38 -2.37
N VAL A 6 1.47 10.66 -3.22
CA VAL A 6 0.92 9.68 -4.17
C VAL A 6 1.72 8.38 -4.03
N SER A 7 1.02 7.26 -3.87
CA SER A 7 1.60 5.92 -3.90
C SER A 7 0.67 4.97 -4.67
N GLY A 8 1.19 3.81 -5.07
CA GLY A 8 0.43 2.75 -5.72
C GLY A 8 0.79 1.37 -5.18
N ILE A 9 -0.21 0.50 -5.08
CA ILE A 9 -0.05 -0.90 -4.66
C ILE A 9 -0.66 -1.80 -5.73
N GLN A 10 0.09 -2.80 -6.21
CA GLN A 10 -0.39 -3.74 -7.21
C GLN A 10 -1.42 -4.71 -6.61
N PRO A 11 -2.55 -5.00 -7.30
CA PRO A 11 -3.49 -6.02 -6.86
C PRO A 11 -2.94 -7.45 -7.04
N SER A 12 -2.11 -7.90 -6.11
CA SER A 12 -1.53 -9.25 -6.07
C SER A 12 -2.52 -10.34 -5.60
N GLY A 13 -3.62 -9.94 -4.94
CA GLY A 13 -4.65 -10.86 -4.43
C GLY A 13 -4.38 -11.42 -3.03
N SER A 14 -3.11 -11.53 -2.65
CA SER A 14 -2.66 -11.95 -1.31
C SER A 14 -1.67 -10.92 -0.75
N LEU A 15 -2.19 -9.97 0.03
CA LEU A 15 -1.37 -9.05 0.80
C LEU A 15 -0.76 -9.78 1.99
N HIS A 16 0.56 -9.89 2.01
CA HIS A 16 1.33 -10.55 3.06
C HIS A 16 1.82 -9.53 4.09
N ILE A 17 2.30 -10.02 5.24
CA ILE A 17 2.75 -9.18 6.36
C ILE A 17 3.85 -8.17 5.97
N GLY A 18 4.62 -8.45 4.91
CA GLY A 18 5.61 -7.54 4.33
C GLY A 18 4.98 -6.30 3.68
N ASN A 19 3.83 -6.42 3.00
CA ASN A 19 3.12 -5.24 2.47
C ASN A 19 2.54 -4.41 3.62
N TYR A 20 2.03 -5.07 4.66
CA TYR A 20 1.49 -4.38 5.84
C TYR A 20 2.57 -3.60 6.58
N LEU A 21 3.67 -4.24 6.99
CA LEU A 21 4.73 -3.57 7.77
C LEU A 21 5.59 -2.62 6.92
N GLY A 22 5.90 -2.98 5.67
CA GLY A 22 6.75 -2.20 4.78
C GLY A 22 6.06 -0.99 4.13
N PHE A 23 4.73 -0.95 4.09
CA PHE A 23 3.99 0.17 3.49
C PHE A 23 2.71 0.55 4.25
N ILE A 24 1.75 -0.36 4.41
CA ILE A 24 0.37 0.03 4.80
C ILE A 24 0.32 0.60 6.23
N LYS A 25 1.04 0.00 7.19
CA LYS A 25 1.13 0.51 8.58
C LYS A 25 1.67 1.94 8.63
N SER A 26 2.70 2.23 7.84
CA SER A 26 3.26 3.59 7.70
C SER A 26 2.30 4.54 6.99
N PHE A 27 1.58 4.07 5.96
CA PHE A 27 0.55 4.86 5.27
C PHE A 27 -0.55 5.31 6.22
N VAL A 28 -1.14 4.37 6.97
CA VAL A 28 -2.19 4.63 7.97
C VAL A 28 -1.66 5.60 9.04
N ALA A 29 -0.42 5.43 9.52
CA ALA A 29 0.16 6.35 10.49
C ALA A 29 0.27 7.81 9.99
N PHE A 30 0.68 8.04 8.73
CA PHE A 30 0.72 9.41 8.20
C PHE A 30 -0.62 9.94 7.67
N GLN A 31 -1.73 9.17 7.70
CA GLN A 31 -3.05 9.71 7.34
C GLN A 31 -3.44 10.94 8.17
N ASN A 32 -2.89 11.08 9.38
CA ASN A 32 -3.15 12.19 10.29
C ASN A 32 -2.13 13.34 10.25
N ASP A 33 -1.08 13.28 9.41
CA ASP A 33 -0.13 14.39 9.22
C ASP A 33 -0.82 15.62 8.61
N LEU A 34 -1.13 16.62 9.44
CA LEU A 34 -1.82 17.84 9.01
C LEU A 34 -1.01 18.67 8.00
N SER A 35 0.30 18.44 7.85
CA SER A 35 1.13 19.09 6.83
C SER A 35 0.92 18.52 5.42
N ILE A 36 0.31 17.34 5.29
CA ILE A 36 -0.07 16.73 4.01
C ILE A 36 -1.52 17.08 3.68
N THR A 37 -1.69 17.88 2.62
CA THR A 37 -2.97 18.40 2.15
C THR A 37 -3.81 17.32 1.46
N ARG A 38 -3.18 16.40 0.71
CA ARG A 38 -3.86 15.31 -0.01
C ARG A 38 -2.98 14.07 -0.09
N ARG A 39 -3.61 12.90 0.01
CA ARG A 39 -3.01 11.57 -0.12
C ARG A 39 -3.78 10.82 -1.20
N VAL A 40 -3.07 10.18 -2.12
CA VAL A 40 -3.65 9.35 -3.17
C VAL A 40 -3.01 7.96 -3.11
N LEU A 41 -3.83 6.92 -2.96
CA LEU A 41 -3.41 5.53 -3.02
C LEU A 41 -4.06 4.84 -4.22
N LEU A 42 -3.25 4.52 -5.21
CA LEU A 42 -3.69 3.82 -6.42
C LEU A 42 -3.71 2.31 -6.17
N ILE A 43 -4.80 1.62 -6.51
CA ILE A 43 -4.71 0.19 -6.81
C ILE A 43 -4.23 0.08 -8.25
N ALA A 44 -2.97 -0.30 -8.41
CA ALA A 44 -2.18 -0.14 -9.63
C ALA A 44 -2.37 -1.32 -10.61
N ASP A 45 -3.61 -1.58 -11.01
CA ASP A 45 -3.98 -2.67 -11.90
C ASP A 45 -3.32 -2.59 -13.29
N LEU A 46 -3.21 -1.37 -13.87
CA LEU A 46 -2.45 -1.13 -15.11
C LEU A 46 -0.94 -1.44 -14.97
N HIS A 47 -0.39 -1.45 -13.76
CA HIS A 47 0.98 -1.92 -13.52
C HIS A 47 1.08 -3.44 -13.33
N SER A 48 0.00 -4.12 -12.92
CA SER A 48 0.01 -5.60 -12.81
C SER A 48 -0.03 -6.29 -14.17
N ILE A 49 -0.66 -5.69 -15.18
CA ILE A 49 -0.69 -6.26 -16.54
C ILE A 49 0.67 -6.18 -17.27
N SER A 50 1.57 -5.27 -16.85
CA SER A 50 2.92 -5.16 -17.44
C SER A 50 3.96 -6.07 -16.77
N THR A 51 3.69 -6.58 -15.56
CA THR A 51 4.56 -7.54 -14.88
C THR A 51 4.30 -9.01 -15.24
N GLY A 52 3.20 -9.31 -15.96
CA GLY A 52 2.89 -10.65 -16.44
C GLY A 52 1.44 -10.81 -16.88
N ARG A 53 1.14 -11.93 -17.57
CA ARG A 53 -0.23 -12.25 -18.02
C ARG A 53 -1.13 -12.50 -16.80
N GLN A 54 -2.10 -11.61 -16.60
CA GLN A 54 -3.15 -11.77 -15.59
C GLN A 54 -4.32 -12.58 -16.16
N GLU A 55 -5.02 -13.30 -15.29
CA GLU A 55 -6.36 -13.83 -15.60
C GLU A 55 -7.41 -12.74 -15.27
N PRO A 56 -8.31 -12.37 -16.19
CA PRO A 56 -9.24 -11.26 -16.00
C PRO A 56 -10.12 -11.31 -14.74
N ALA A 57 -10.71 -12.46 -14.40
CA ALA A 57 -11.56 -12.58 -13.22
C ALA A 57 -10.74 -12.47 -11.93
N GLN A 58 -9.55 -13.09 -11.90
CA GLN A 58 -8.62 -13.00 -10.79
C GLN A 58 -8.08 -11.57 -10.61
N LEU A 59 -7.83 -10.80 -11.68
CA LEU A 59 -7.42 -9.39 -11.57
C LEU A 59 -8.53 -8.51 -10.97
N ARG A 60 -9.80 -8.72 -11.37
CA ARG A 60 -10.97 -8.07 -10.76
C ARG A 60 -11.08 -8.42 -9.28
N LEU A 61 -11.06 -9.71 -8.95
CA LEU A 61 -11.14 -10.22 -7.58
C LEU A 61 -9.97 -9.73 -6.70
N ASN A 62 -8.75 -9.67 -7.25
CA ASN A 62 -7.58 -9.14 -6.57
C ASN A 62 -7.70 -7.64 -6.30
N THR A 63 -8.30 -6.87 -7.20
CA THR A 63 -8.55 -5.44 -7.03
C THR A 63 -9.50 -5.20 -5.85
N LEU A 64 -10.63 -5.92 -5.81
CA LEU A 64 -11.61 -5.84 -4.73
C LEU A 64 -11.03 -6.33 -3.39
N ARG A 65 -10.27 -7.44 -3.38
CA ARG A 65 -9.55 -7.93 -2.18
C ARG A 65 -8.49 -6.96 -1.69
N THR A 66 -7.79 -6.28 -2.59
CA THR A 66 -6.78 -5.26 -2.24
C THR A 66 -7.45 -4.06 -1.57
N LEU A 67 -8.58 -3.58 -2.10
CA LEU A 67 -9.39 -2.55 -1.43
C LEU A 67 -9.86 -3.01 -0.04
N ALA A 68 -10.51 -4.18 0.05
CA ALA A 68 -11.01 -4.73 1.32
C ALA A 68 -9.92 -4.86 2.39
N ALA A 69 -8.71 -5.26 2.00
CA ALA A 69 -7.56 -5.38 2.88
C ALA A 69 -6.97 -4.02 3.29
N LEU A 70 -6.92 -3.03 2.39
CA LEU A 70 -6.52 -1.65 2.74
C LEU A 70 -7.48 -1.04 3.76
N LEU A 71 -8.80 -1.15 3.52
CA LEU A 71 -9.85 -0.74 4.46
C LEU A 71 -9.70 -1.45 5.81
N ALA A 72 -9.50 -2.78 5.80
CA ALA A 72 -9.31 -3.58 7.01
C ALA A 72 -8.01 -3.24 7.78
N CYS A 73 -6.97 -2.79 7.10
CA CYS A 73 -5.75 -2.27 7.73
C CYS A 73 -5.93 -0.86 8.33
N GLY A 74 -7.06 -0.18 8.07
CA GLY A 74 -7.36 1.16 8.55
C GLY A 74 -7.07 2.27 7.55
N VAL A 75 -7.03 1.99 6.24
CA VAL A 75 -6.93 3.04 5.21
C VAL A 75 -8.30 3.71 5.01
N TRP A 76 -8.55 4.77 5.78
CA TRP A 76 -9.83 5.49 5.77
C TRP A 76 -9.96 6.47 4.58
N ILE A 77 -11.19 6.64 4.11
CA ILE A 77 -11.63 7.53 3.02
C ILE A 77 -12.93 8.20 3.50
N PHE A 78 -13.22 9.44 3.10
CA PHE A 78 -14.54 10.01 3.42
C PHE A 78 -15.63 9.34 2.61
N VAL A 79 -16.48 8.59 3.30
CA VAL A 79 -17.75 8.11 2.74
C VAL A 79 -18.83 8.83 3.53
N LEU A 80 -19.55 9.73 2.87
CA LEU A 80 -20.58 10.54 3.53
C LEU A 80 -21.66 9.61 4.13
N LEU A 81 -22.16 9.98 5.31
CA LEU A 81 -22.80 9.09 6.28
C LEU A 81 -24.09 8.40 5.79
N SER A 82 -23.95 7.32 5.02
CA SER A 82 -25.03 6.40 4.64
C SER A 82 -24.76 4.95 5.08
N VAL A 83 -23.61 4.69 5.71
CA VAL A 83 -23.15 3.34 6.08
C VAL A 83 -23.36 3.08 7.57
N GLN A 84 -24.62 3.11 8.04
CA GLN A 84 -24.97 2.70 9.42
C GLN A 84 -24.58 1.25 9.75
N LYS A 85 -24.34 0.41 8.73
CA LYS A 85 -23.91 -0.99 8.84
C LYS A 85 -22.51 -1.17 9.47
N TYR A 86 -21.62 -0.19 9.32
CA TYR A 86 -20.23 -0.26 9.77
C TYR A 86 -19.86 0.96 10.62
N ILE A 87 -20.38 1.01 11.85
CA ILE A 87 -20.11 2.08 12.83
C ILE A 87 -18.67 1.98 13.33
N PHE A 88 -17.72 2.53 12.57
CA PHE A 88 -16.34 2.68 13.02
C PHE A 88 -16.22 3.85 13.99
N SER A 89 -16.29 3.54 15.28
CA SER A 89 -16.06 4.45 16.42
C SER A 89 -14.61 4.93 16.57
N PHE A 90 -13.87 5.05 15.47
CA PHE A 90 -12.45 5.43 15.39
C PHE A 90 -12.26 6.68 14.50
N LEU A 91 -13.11 7.69 14.72
CA LEU A 91 -13.09 8.94 13.96
C LEU A 91 -11.98 9.89 14.47
N LEU A 92 -10.73 9.58 14.13
CA LEU A 92 -9.54 10.40 14.40
C LEU A 92 -8.73 10.73 13.13
N VAL A 93 -9.34 10.61 11.95
CA VAL A 93 -8.74 10.86 10.64
C VAL A 93 -9.59 11.90 9.91
N ASP A 94 -8.99 12.96 9.38
CA ASP A 94 -9.65 13.86 8.43
C ASP A 94 -9.82 13.09 7.10
N PRO A 95 -11.04 12.64 6.79
CA PRO A 95 -11.22 11.59 5.80
C PRO A 95 -11.28 12.18 4.38
N GLU A 96 -11.48 13.49 4.23
CA GLU A 96 -11.52 14.17 2.92
C GLU A 96 -10.15 14.23 2.25
N ARG A 97 -9.07 14.05 3.03
CA ARG A 97 -7.68 14.16 2.55
C ARG A 97 -7.10 12.88 1.98
N THR A 98 -7.79 11.74 2.07
CA THR A 98 -7.32 10.46 1.50
C THR A 98 -8.23 10.01 0.38
N LEU A 99 -7.65 9.87 -0.81
CA LEU A 99 -8.28 9.29 -1.99
C LEU A 99 -7.68 7.90 -2.22
N LEU A 100 -8.54 6.90 -2.45
CA LEU A 100 -8.14 5.56 -2.89
C LEU A 100 -8.88 5.29 -4.19
N VAL A 101 -8.16 4.97 -5.27
CA VAL A 101 -8.75 4.82 -6.61
C VAL A 101 -8.08 3.68 -7.40
N GLN A 102 -8.87 2.96 -8.20
CA GLN A 102 -8.36 1.96 -9.14
C GLN A 102 -7.75 2.69 -10.35
N GLN A 103 -6.50 2.39 -10.69
CA GLN A 103 -5.74 3.16 -11.68
C GLN A 103 -6.39 3.18 -13.07
N SER A 104 -6.95 2.05 -13.53
CA SER A 104 -7.64 1.96 -14.83
C SER A 104 -8.93 2.78 -14.96
N ARG A 105 -9.55 3.25 -13.86
CA ARG A 105 -10.77 4.09 -13.91
C ARG A 105 -10.50 5.52 -14.35
N LEU A 106 -9.25 5.97 -14.28
CA LEU A 106 -8.82 7.30 -14.68
C LEU A 106 -8.10 7.20 -16.03
N PRO A 107 -8.80 7.32 -17.18
CA PRO A 107 -8.16 7.27 -18.51
C PRO A 107 -7.11 8.38 -18.69
N GLU A 108 -7.17 9.43 -17.87
CA GLU A 108 -6.17 10.48 -17.81
C GLU A 108 -4.77 9.93 -17.45
N HIS A 109 -4.68 8.77 -16.75
CA HIS A 109 -3.40 8.08 -16.49
C HIS A 109 -2.77 7.48 -17.76
N THR A 110 -3.57 6.90 -18.67
CA THR A 110 -3.03 6.28 -19.90
C THR A 110 -2.68 7.33 -20.94
N GLU A 111 -3.48 8.38 -21.09
CA GLU A 111 -3.16 9.51 -21.97
C GLU A 111 -1.90 10.26 -21.50
N LEU A 112 -1.78 10.55 -20.19
CA LEU A 112 -0.58 11.17 -19.62
C LEU A 112 0.65 10.25 -19.77
N MET A 113 0.50 8.94 -19.57
CA MET A 113 1.59 7.97 -19.78
C MET A 113 2.07 7.96 -21.23
N TRP A 114 1.18 8.12 -22.22
CA TRP A 114 1.56 8.21 -23.63
C TRP A 114 2.33 9.50 -23.94
N ILE A 115 1.87 10.64 -23.44
CA ILE A 115 2.54 11.94 -23.62
C ILE A 115 3.94 11.92 -22.99
N LEU A 116 4.05 11.48 -21.73
CA LEU A 116 5.33 11.39 -21.03
C LEU A 116 6.26 10.32 -21.61
N GLY A 117 5.71 9.19 -22.06
CA GLY A 117 6.46 8.15 -22.77
C GLY A 117 7.04 8.64 -24.09
N SER A 118 6.27 9.42 -24.85
CA SER A 118 6.73 10.05 -26.10
C SER A 118 7.82 11.09 -25.89
N ALA A 119 7.84 11.77 -24.74
CA ALA A 119 8.91 12.69 -24.35
C ALA A 119 10.16 11.99 -23.77
N ALA A 120 10.05 10.73 -23.34
CA ALA A 120 11.12 9.98 -22.68
C ALA A 120 11.94 9.15 -23.68
N THR A 121 13.13 9.62 -24.06
CA THR A 121 14.02 8.83 -24.94
C THR A 121 14.45 7.52 -24.28
N VAL A 122 14.70 6.47 -25.09
CA VAL A 122 15.19 5.16 -24.61
C VAL A 122 16.48 5.30 -23.78
N ALA A 123 17.37 6.23 -24.14
CA ALA A 123 18.58 6.55 -23.40
C ALA A 123 18.33 7.26 -22.04
N SER A 124 17.14 7.83 -21.84
CA SER A 124 16.68 8.37 -20.55
C SER A 124 16.03 7.27 -19.71
N LEU A 125 15.23 6.40 -20.33
CA LEU A 125 14.65 5.23 -19.68
C LEU A 125 15.72 4.24 -19.19
N SER A 126 16.77 3.98 -19.97
CA SER A 126 17.88 3.10 -19.53
C SER A 126 18.61 3.69 -18.32
N LYS A 127 18.92 4.98 -18.32
CA LYS A 127 19.48 5.69 -17.15
C LYS A 127 18.56 5.62 -15.93
N LEU A 128 17.24 5.76 -16.11
CA LEU A 128 16.27 5.60 -15.03
C LEU A 128 16.18 4.15 -14.52
N THR A 129 16.32 3.15 -15.39
CA THR A 129 16.40 1.73 -14.99
C THR A 129 17.69 1.45 -14.23
N THR A 130 18.86 1.89 -14.72
CA THR A 130 20.13 1.77 -13.96
C THR A 130 20.08 2.53 -12.64
N ALA A 131 19.42 3.70 -12.59
CA ALA A 131 19.22 4.45 -11.35
C ALA A 131 18.20 3.79 -10.41
N LYS A 132 17.17 3.11 -10.93
CA LYS A 132 16.23 2.29 -10.13
C LYS A 132 16.83 0.97 -9.68
N ILE A 133 17.81 0.40 -10.38
CA ILE A 133 18.58 -0.76 -9.94
C ILE A 133 19.61 -0.33 -8.89
N ARG A 134 20.25 0.84 -9.04
CA ARG A 134 21.13 1.44 -8.01
C ARG A 134 20.39 2.04 -6.80
N LYS A 135 19.07 2.27 -6.91
CA LYS A 135 18.18 2.68 -5.80
C LYS A 135 17.25 1.57 -5.33
N ALA A 136 17.27 0.40 -5.96
CA ALA A 136 16.78 -0.81 -5.35
C ALA A 136 17.78 -1.15 -4.26
N PHE A 137 17.34 -1.15 -3.01
CA PHE A 137 18.21 -1.51 -1.91
C PHE A 137 18.60 -2.99 -2.07
N THR A 138 19.89 -3.24 -2.29
CA THR A 138 20.51 -4.52 -1.99
C THR A 138 20.50 -4.65 -0.45
N ASP A 139 20.28 -5.80 0.18
CA ASP A 139 20.84 -7.11 -0.08
C ASP A 139 19.95 -8.22 0.50
N PHE A 140 20.13 -9.45 0.03
CA PHE A 140 19.51 -10.64 0.61
C PHE A 140 20.60 -11.59 1.12
N GLU A 141 20.82 -11.67 2.44
CA GLU A 141 21.17 -12.95 3.06
C GLU A 141 21.01 -12.97 4.59
N SER A 142 21.11 -14.20 5.16
CA SER A 142 20.20 -14.84 6.22
C SER A 142 20.07 -13.63 7.27
N ARG A 143 21.09 -13.50 8.10
CA ARG A 143 21.37 -12.56 9.17
C ARG A 143 20.87 -13.07 10.58
N VAL A 144 21.68 -13.08 11.65
CA VAL A 144 21.32 -13.49 13.05
C VAL A 144 22.19 -12.74 14.10
N THR A 145 21.65 -12.43 15.31
CA THR A 145 21.95 -11.25 16.19
C THR A 145 21.69 -9.93 15.43
N PHE A 146 21.97 -8.72 15.95
CA PHE A 146 22.05 -7.55 15.04
C PHE A 146 23.42 -7.50 14.36
N ASP A 147 23.68 -8.58 13.65
CA ASP A 147 24.79 -8.80 12.74
C ASP A 147 24.09 -9.15 11.42
N PRO A 148 24.10 -8.25 10.42
CA PRO A 148 23.55 -8.48 9.09
C PRO A 148 24.50 -9.23 8.13
N GLU A 149 25.59 -9.86 8.61
CA GLU A 149 26.55 -10.61 7.78
C GLU A 149 26.70 -12.13 8.08
N GLN A 150 26.28 -12.65 9.25
CA GLN A 150 26.52 -14.05 9.65
C GLN A 150 25.66 -15.17 8.98
N ARG A 151 24.43 -15.50 9.43
CA ARG A 151 23.54 -16.53 8.76
C ARG A 151 22.03 -16.18 8.84
N PRO A 152 21.19 -16.24 7.78
CA PRO A 152 19.25 -16.03 7.97
C PRO A 152 18.37 -16.72 9.00
N GLY A 153 17.16 -16.17 9.00
CA GLY A 153 16.08 -16.38 9.93
C GLY A 153 15.98 -15.22 10.92
N VAL A 154 16.74 -15.30 12.00
CA VAL A 154 16.31 -14.73 13.28
C VAL A 154 16.49 -13.21 13.38
N SER A 155 17.37 -12.55 12.63
CA SER A 155 17.36 -11.06 12.58
C SER A 155 16.07 -10.53 11.97
N ASN A 156 15.58 -11.15 10.88
CA ASN A 156 14.28 -10.80 10.32
C ASN A 156 13.14 -11.13 11.29
N LEU A 157 13.20 -12.25 12.03
CA LEU A 157 12.21 -12.55 13.07
C LEU A 157 12.22 -11.52 14.22
N VAL A 158 13.39 -11.06 14.66
CA VAL A 158 13.55 -10.03 15.71
C VAL A 158 13.06 -8.67 15.21
N THR A 159 13.38 -8.29 13.98
CA THR A 159 12.85 -7.08 13.33
C THR A 159 11.33 -7.13 13.18
N LEU A 160 10.76 -8.26 12.76
CA LEU A 160 9.30 -8.46 12.71
C LEU A 160 8.68 -8.35 14.10
N PHE A 161 9.27 -9.00 15.12
CA PHE A 161 8.79 -8.92 16.50
C PHE A 161 8.81 -7.47 17.02
N SER A 162 9.91 -6.74 16.80
CA SER A 162 10.06 -5.32 17.14
C SER A 162 9.02 -4.45 16.43
N LEU A 163 8.90 -4.54 15.11
CA LEU A 163 7.94 -3.77 14.30
C LEU A 163 6.47 -4.03 14.66
N ILE A 164 6.14 -5.21 15.20
CA ILE A 164 4.79 -5.61 15.57
C ILE A 164 4.47 -5.25 17.04
N SER A 165 5.39 -5.54 17.97
CA SER A 165 5.22 -5.25 19.41
C SER A 165 5.47 -3.78 19.80
N GLY A 166 6.24 -3.04 19.00
CA GLY A 166 6.72 -1.70 19.35
C GLY A 166 7.95 -1.68 20.26
N LEU A 167 8.49 -2.84 20.65
CA LEU A 167 9.69 -2.96 21.47
C LEU A 167 10.97 -2.69 20.65
N THR A 168 12.02 -2.19 21.30
CA THR A 168 13.35 -2.05 20.68
C THR A 168 14.00 -3.43 20.44
N VAL A 169 15.01 -3.47 19.56
CA VAL A 169 15.75 -4.71 19.29
C VAL A 169 16.41 -5.26 20.56
N GLU A 170 16.94 -4.42 21.46
CA GLU A 170 17.53 -4.89 22.73
C GLU A 170 16.47 -5.46 23.68
N GLN A 171 15.26 -4.89 23.68
CA GLN A 171 14.15 -5.39 24.49
C GLN A 171 13.65 -6.75 23.97
N VAL A 172 13.55 -6.93 22.64
CA VAL A 172 13.19 -8.21 22.03
C VAL A 172 14.27 -9.27 22.31
N LEU A 173 15.56 -8.92 22.19
CA LEU A 173 16.67 -9.83 22.51
C LEU A 173 16.64 -10.25 23.99
N LYS A 174 16.35 -9.34 24.93
CA LYS A 174 16.14 -9.69 26.35
C LYS A 174 14.94 -10.60 26.60
N GLN A 175 13.87 -10.52 25.81
CA GLN A 175 12.72 -11.44 25.88
C GLN A 175 12.94 -12.77 25.14
N ALA A 176 14.02 -12.86 24.36
CA ALA A 176 14.50 -14.05 23.68
C ALA A 176 15.67 -14.74 24.42
N ASP A 177 16.16 -14.15 25.51
CA ASP A 177 17.20 -14.77 26.34
C ASP A 177 16.68 -16.06 26.99
N GLY A 178 17.58 -17.05 27.12
CA GLY A 178 17.27 -18.39 27.65
C GLY A 178 16.29 -19.24 26.82
N ILE A 179 15.78 -18.79 25.66
CA ILE A 179 14.87 -19.58 24.81
C ILE A 179 15.46 -19.87 23.42
N ASP A 180 15.01 -20.98 22.82
CA ASP A 180 15.49 -21.41 21.51
C ASP A 180 14.74 -20.72 20.34
N THR A 181 15.21 -20.99 19.11
CA THR A 181 14.61 -20.42 17.89
C THR A 181 13.22 -20.98 17.58
N LEU A 182 12.83 -22.14 18.11
CA LEU A 182 11.50 -22.72 17.92
C LEU A 182 10.47 -22.03 18.82
N ALA A 183 10.80 -21.86 20.10
CA ALA A 183 10.01 -21.08 21.07
C ALA A 183 9.87 -19.62 20.63
N PHE A 184 10.94 -18.99 20.11
CA PHE A 184 10.88 -17.62 19.59
C PHE A 184 9.96 -17.51 18.35
N LYS A 185 10.00 -18.49 17.43
CA LYS A 185 9.03 -18.57 16.32
C LYS A 185 7.60 -18.73 16.81
N GLY A 186 7.36 -19.50 17.87
CA GLY A 186 6.07 -19.62 18.55
C GLY A 186 5.56 -18.28 19.06
N LYS A 187 6.33 -17.60 19.92
CA LYS A 187 5.99 -16.26 20.45
C LYS A 187 5.70 -15.26 19.33
N LEU A 188 6.50 -15.26 18.25
CA LEU A 188 6.26 -14.38 17.10
C LEU A 188 4.98 -14.73 16.34
N ALA A 189 4.66 -16.01 16.16
CA ALA A 189 3.42 -16.43 15.52
C ALA A 189 2.17 -16.05 16.35
N GLU A 190 2.24 -16.13 17.68
CA GLU A 190 1.19 -15.67 18.59
C GLU A 190 1.03 -14.13 18.56
N LEU A 191 2.14 -13.39 18.57
CA LEU A 191 2.15 -11.93 18.42
C LEU A 191 1.57 -11.47 17.07
N ILE A 192 1.93 -12.15 15.97
CA ILE A 192 1.34 -11.92 14.65
C ILE A 192 -0.15 -12.23 14.68
N ASN A 193 -0.55 -13.38 15.24
CA ASN A 193 -1.95 -13.82 15.22
C ASN A 193 -2.87 -12.96 16.07
N SER A 194 -2.41 -12.45 17.21
CA SER A 194 -3.18 -11.52 18.05
C SER A 194 -3.33 -10.15 17.38
N GLN A 195 -2.24 -9.56 16.88
CA GLN A 195 -2.27 -8.26 16.21
C GLN A 195 -3.08 -8.27 14.90
N LEU A 196 -2.95 -9.33 14.10
CA LEU A 196 -3.73 -9.47 12.86
C LEU A 196 -5.18 -9.94 13.08
N ALA A 197 -5.60 -10.30 14.30
CA ALA A 197 -6.96 -10.78 14.57
C ALA A 197 -8.01 -9.75 14.14
N SER A 198 -7.89 -8.50 14.62
CA SER A 198 -8.83 -7.43 14.28
C SER A 198 -8.79 -7.02 12.80
N ILE A 199 -7.65 -7.19 12.13
CA ILE A 199 -7.52 -6.96 10.68
C ILE A 199 -8.26 -8.06 9.90
N ARG A 200 -8.14 -9.34 10.30
CA ARG A 200 -8.87 -10.46 9.68
C ARG A 200 -10.39 -10.33 9.87
N GLU A 201 -10.83 -9.87 11.04
CA GLU A 201 -12.24 -9.59 11.33
C GLU A 201 -12.79 -8.44 10.46
N ARG A 202 -12.10 -7.30 10.38
CA ARG A 202 -12.51 -6.22 9.47
C ARG A 202 -12.46 -6.64 8.01
N PHE A 203 -11.52 -7.50 7.62
CA PHE A 203 -11.44 -8.01 6.25
C PHE A 203 -12.64 -8.90 5.88
N SER A 204 -13.11 -9.77 6.79
CA SER A 204 -14.30 -10.60 6.53
C SER A 204 -15.58 -9.77 6.39
N GLN A 205 -15.67 -8.63 7.08
CA GLN A 205 -16.79 -7.68 6.96
C GLN A 205 -16.88 -7.02 5.56
N PHE A 206 -15.76 -6.88 4.85
CA PHE A 206 -15.69 -6.24 3.52
C PHE A 206 -15.65 -7.24 2.36
N VAL A 207 -14.90 -8.34 2.46
CA VAL A 207 -14.55 -9.20 1.31
C VAL A 207 -15.74 -9.91 0.65
N GLY A 208 -16.87 -10.03 1.35
CA GLY A 208 -18.11 -10.59 0.81
C GLY A 208 -19.06 -9.58 0.16
N ASP A 209 -18.79 -8.27 0.25
CA ASP A 209 -19.67 -7.20 -0.24
C ASP A 209 -19.05 -6.51 -1.47
N GLU A 210 -18.93 -7.25 -2.58
CA GLU A 210 -18.36 -6.73 -3.83
C GLU A 210 -19.06 -5.46 -4.33
N ARG A 211 -20.37 -5.32 -4.06
CA ARG A 211 -21.16 -4.16 -4.44
C ARG A 211 -20.76 -2.89 -3.68
N GLU A 212 -20.52 -3.00 -2.38
CA GLU A 212 -20.00 -1.88 -1.59
C GLU A 212 -18.56 -1.55 -1.99
N LEU A 213 -17.70 -2.56 -2.20
CA LEU A 213 -16.33 -2.34 -2.69
C LEU A 213 -16.29 -1.63 -4.05
N GLU A 214 -17.15 -2.03 -5.00
CA GLU A 214 -17.32 -1.37 -6.30
C GLU A 214 -17.78 0.10 -6.15
N ARG A 215 -18.73 0.38 -5.24
CA ARG A 215 -19.20 1.74 -4.92
C ARG A 215 -18.09 2.61 -4.33
N LEU A 216 -17.22 2.04 -3.50
CA LEU A 216 -16.06 2.75 -2.94
C LEU A 216 -15.01 3.08 -4.00
N LEU A 217 -14.79 2.19 -4.98
CA LEU A 217 -13.91 2.48 -6.13
C LEU A 217 -14.50 3.57 -7.03
N GLN A 218 -15.82 3.60 -7.25
CA GLN A 218 -16.50 4.68 -7.97
C GLN A 218 -16.36 6.02 -7.25
N TYR A 219 -16.60 6.08 -5.93
CA TYR A 219 -16.38 7.30 -5.14
C TYR A 219 -14.91 7.79 -5.24
N GLY A 220 -13.97 6.84 -5.22
CA GLY A 220 -12.55 7.08 -5.45
C GLY A 220 -12.25 7.72 -6.81
N GLU A 221 -12.90 7.24 -7.88
CA GLU A 221 -12.84 7.82 -9.23
C GLU A 221 -13.40 9.25 -9.23
N GLU A 222 -14.65 9.44 -8.80
CA GLU A 222 -15.37 10.72 -8.83
C GLU A 222 -14.61 11.85 -8.12
N ARG A 223 -13.95 11.54 -7.00
CA ARG A 223 -13.14 12.51 -6.23
C ARG A 223 -11.72 12.72 -6.78
N SER A 224 -11.16 11.73 -7.49
CA SER A 224 -9.81 11.82 -8.05
C SER A 224 -9.78 12.43 -9.45
N ARG A 225 -10.82 12.20 -10.25
CA ARG A 225 -10.86 12.50 -11.68
C ARG A 225 -10.70 13.98 -12.03
N PRO A 226 -11.33 14.96 -11.34
CA PRO A 226 -11.09 16.37 -11.62
C PRO A 226 -9.62 16.77 -11.50
N ILE A 227 -8.90 16.19 -10.51
CA ILE A 227 -7.48 16.45 -10.26
C ILE A 227 -6.63 15.91 -11.42
N ALA A 228 -6.95 14.70 -11.89
CA ALA A 228 -6.25 14.07 -13.00
C ALA A 228 -6.51 14.81 -14.33
N VAL A 229 -7.76 15.18 -14.59
CA VAL A 229 -8.20 15.97 -15.74
C VAL A 229 -7.49 17.33 -15.80
N ASP A 230 -7.46 18.09 -14.70
CA ASP A 230 -6.83 19.41 -14.69
C ASP A 230 -5.30 19.34 -14.81
N THR A 231 -4.68 18.30 -14.23
CA THR A 231 -3.25 18.00 -14.43
C THR A 231 -2.95 17.68 -15.91
N LEU A 232 -3.80 16.87 -16.55
CA LEU A 232 -3.63 16.49 -17.95
C LEU A 232 -3.87 17.68 -18.90
N LYS A 233 -4.87 18.54 -18.65
CA LYS A 233 -5.07 19.80 -19.41
C LYS A 233 -3.82 20.66 -19.38
N GLU A 234 -3.20 20.83 -18.22
CA GLU A 234 -1.99 21.64 -18.07
C GLU A 234 -0.80 21.03 -18.81
N VAL A 235 -0.60 19.70 -18.71
CA VAL A 235 0.44 19.01 -19.48
C VAL A 235 0.19 19.14 -20.99
N LYS A 236 -1.04 18.93 -21.47
CA LYS A 236 -1.43 19.13 -22.88
C LYS A 236 -1.10 20.54 -23.35
N ARG A 237 -1.48 21.56 -22.58
CA ARG A 237 -1.20 22.98 -22.87
C ARG A 237 0.31 23.25 -22.98
N ILE A 238 1.12 22.64 -22.11
CA ILE A 238 2.59 22.75 -22.15
C ILE A 238 3.18 22.08 -23.40
N VAL A 239 2.67 20.92 -23.83
CA VAL A 239 3.17 20.21 -25.03
C VAL A 239 2.48 20.62 -26.34
N GLY A 240 1.63 21.65 -26.33
CA GLY A 240 0.94 22.17 -27.53
C GLY A 240 -0.24 21.32 -28.02
N MET A 241 -0.72 20.38 -27.22
CA MET A 241 -1.89 19.54 -27.50
C MET A 241 -3.21 20.21 -27.07
N ARG A 242 -4.34 19.62 -27.49
CA ARG A 242 -5.71 20.04 -27.17
C ARG A 242 -6.48 18.93 -26.44
#